data_AF-D7FZ76-F1
#
_entry.id   AF-D7FZ76-F1
#
_cell.length_a   1.000
_cell.length_b   1.000
_cell.length_c   1.000
_cell.angle_alpha   90.00
_cell.angle_beta   90.00
_cell.angle_gamma   90.00
#
_symmetry.space_group_name_H-M   'P 1'
#
loop_
_entity.id
_entity.type
_entity.pdbx_description
1 polymer ?
#
loop_
_entity_poly.entity_id
_entity_poly.type
_entity_poly.pdbx_seq_one_letter_code
_entity_poly.pdbx_strand_id
1 'polypeptide(L)'
;MVRIEICYFCSSRIYPGHGIVFARNDSKDTTFDFEKRRNRPVKYDREAMGKTLLAMKKVKEVQAKREKRFFENRHKGALAKEKAAIKAEIKDNIELLAPAAAVDREKTLTAISDKAKQKASAAASKARALMETED
;
A
#
# COMPACT_ATOMS: atom_id res chain seq x y z
N MET A 1 -25.38 15.43 20.47
CA MET A 1 -24.67 14.62 19.45
C MET A 1 -23.43 15.40 19.04
N VAL A 2 -22.25 14.84 19.32
CA VAL A 2 -20.97 15.52 19.09
C VAL A 2 -20.56 15.38 17.63
N ARG A 3 -20.28 16.50 16.96
CA ARG A 3 -19.81 16.52 15.58
C ARG A 3 -18.29 16.41 15.56
N ILE A 4 -17.77 15.50 14.74
CA ILE A 4 -16.34 15.42 14.41
C ILE A 4 -16.16 16.19 13.11
N GLU A 5 -15.25 17.16 13.11
CA GLU A 5 -14.92 17.93 11.91
C GLU A 5 -13.62 17.43 11.29
N ILE A 6 -13.38 17.80 10.04
CA ILE A 6 -12.14 17.46 9.33
C ILE A 6 -11.33 18.74 9.21
N CYS A 7 -10.10 18.72 9.70
CA CYS A 7 -9.16 19.81 9.55
C CYS A 7 -8.84 20.00 8.07
N TYR A 8 -8.95 21.21 7.57
CA TYR A 8 -8.72 21.45 6.16
C TYR A 8 -7.25 21.34 5.73
N PHE A 9 -6.30 21.70 6.60
CA PHE A 9 -4.87 21.66 6.25
C PHE A 9 -4.32 20.23 6.23
N CYS A 10 -4.60 19.45 7.27
CA CYS A 10 -4.05 18.10 7.42
C CYS A 10 -5.05 16.97 7.14
N SER A 11 -6.32 17.29 6.83
CA SER A 11 -7.41 16.31 6.69
C SER A 11 -7.62 15.41 7.93
N SER A 12 -7.03 15.77 9.07
CA SER A 12 -7.18 15.05 10.34
C SER A 12 -8.53 15.31 11.00
N ARG A 13 -8.98 14.37 11.84
CA ARG A 13 -10.23 14.52 12.60
C ARG A 13 -10.05 15.52 13.75
N ILE A 14 -10.90 16.52 13.82
CA ILE A 14 -11.00 17.52 14.89
C ILE A 14 -12.19 17.14 15.78
N TYR A 15 -11.90 16.90 17.05
CA TYR A 15 -12.92 16.74 18.10
C TYR A 15 -13.20 18.10 18.75
N PRO A 16 -14.37 18.30 19.40
CA PRO A 16 -14.72 19.59 20.00
C PRO A 16 -13.62 20.13 20.92
N GLY A 17 -13.34 21.44 20.82
CA GLY A 17 -12.33 22.14 21.63
C GLY A 17 -10.94 22.25 21.00
N HIS A 18 -10.76 21.90 19.72
CA HIS A 18 -9.47 21.99 19.03
C HIS A 18 -9.61 22.75 17.68
N GLY A 19 -8.67 23.67 17.38
CA GLY A 19 -8.41 24.17 16.02
C GLY A 19 -9.13 25.45 15.56
N ILE A 20 -8.85 25.84 14.30
CA ILE A 20 -9.36 27.02 13.56
C ILE A 20 -9.75 26.54 12.14
N VAL A 21 -10.79 27.09 11.49
CA VAL A 21 -11.42 26.53 10.27
C VAL A 21 -11.18 27.36 9.00
N PHE A 22 -10.78 26.72 7.89
CA PHE A 22 -10.73 27.24 6.50
C PHE A 22 -11.01 26.07 5.51
N ALA A 23 -11.26 26.25 4.19
CA ALA A 23 -11.73 25.15 3.31
C ALA A 23 -11.27 25.16 1.82
N ARG A 24 -10.97 23.98 1.24
CA ARG A 24 -10.87 23.58 -0.20
C ARG A 24 -10.96 22.03 -0.31
N ASN A 25 -11.24 21.52 -1.52
CA ASN A 25 -11.42 20.11 -1.90
C ASN A 25 -10.65 19.83 -3.24
N ASP A 26 -10.23 18.63 -3.65
CA ASP A 26 -11.05 17.50 -4.13
C ASP A 26 -10.25 16.16 -4.30
N SER A 27 -10.93 15.01 -4.13
CA SER A 27 -10.55 13.67 -4.61
C SER A 27 -11.83 12.85 -4.93
N LYS A 28 -11.80 11.96 -5.94
CA LYS A 28 -13.00 11.31 -6.54
C LYS A 28 -13.01 9.77 -6.34
N ASP A 29 -13.74 9.26 -5.34
CA ASP A 29 -14.15 7.84 -5.19
C ASP A 29 -15.62 7.80 -4.72
N THR A 30 -16.36 6.77 -5.12
CA THR A 30 -17.81 6.63 -4.87
C THR A 30 -18.12 6.30 -3.40
N THR A 31 -17.13 5.85 -2.63
CA THR A 31 -17.27 5.62 -1.18
C THR A 31 -17.42 6.93 -0.40
N PHE A 32 -16.87 8.04 -0.91
CA PHE A 32 -16.97 9.36 -0.27
C PHE A 32 -18.37 9.97 -0.35
N ASP A 33 -19.24 9.49 -1.24
CA ASP A 33 -20.63 9.95 -1.36
C ASP A 33 -21.50 9.63 -0.12
N PHE A 34 -21.06 8.69 0.72
CA PHE A 34 -21.72 8.35 1.98
C PHE A 34 -21.41 9.33 3.11
N GLU A 35 -20.30 10.08 3.04
CA GLU A 35 -19.85 11.04 4.05
C GLU A 35 -20.44 12.45 3.85
N LYS A 36 -21.19 12.65 2.76
CA LYS A 36 -21.77 13.96 2.43
C LYS A 36 -22.68 14.50 3.52
N ARG A 37 -22.57 15.81 3.76
CA ARG A 37 -23.48 16.55 4.64
C ARG A 37 -24.91 16.49 4.07
N ARG A 38 -25.89 16.14 4.92
CA ARG A 38 -27.31 16.14 4.57
C ARG A 38 -27.96 17.40 5.14
N ASN A 39 -28.53 18.23 4.26
CA ASN A 39 -29.15 19.50 4.65
C ASN A 39 -30.64 19.37 5.00
N ARG A 40 -31.25 18.18 4.82
CA ARG A 40 -32.64 17.89 5.21
C ARG A 40 -32.65 16.77 6.27
N PRO A 41 -33.20 17.03 7.47
CA PRO A 41 -33.32 15.99 8.50
C PRO A 41 -34.40 14.98 8.09
N VAL A 42 -34.17 13.71 8.44
CA VAL A 42 -35.15 12.62 8.29
C VAL A 42 -35.69 12.29 9.68
N LYS A 43 -36.98 11.98 9.79
CA LYS A 43 -37.58 11.53 11.04
C LYS A 43 -36.89 10.24 11.50
N TYR A 44 -36.61 10.13 12.79
CA TYR A 44 -35.97 8.95 13.35
C TYR A 44 -36.83 7.70 13.14
N ASP A 45 -36.20 6.67 12.60
CA ASP A 45 -36.76 5.32 12.43
C ASP A 45 -35.68 4.30 12.82
N ARG A 46 -36.04 3.34 13.70
CA ARG A 46 -35.11 2.33 14.22
C ARG A 46 -34.63 1.38 13.14
N GLU A 47 -35.50 1.00 12.20
CA GLU A 47 -35.10 0.08 11.13
C GLU A 47 -34.13 0.75 10.17
N ALA A 48 -34.41 2.00 9.80
CA ALA A 48 -33.52 2.81 8.98
C ALA A 48 -32.16 2.99 9.65
N MET A 49 -32.13 3.30 10.95
CA MET A 49 -30.89 3.45 11.72
C MET A 49 -30.11 2.13 11.88
N GLY A 50 -30.79 1.00 12.05
CA GLY A 50 -30.13 -0.31 12.11
C GLY A 50 -29.44 -0.66 10.79
N LYS A 51 -30.14 -0.44 9.67
CA LYS A 51 -29.61 -0.67 8.31
C LYS A 51 -28.42 0.25 8.01
N THR A 52 -28.47 1.53 8.41
CA THR A 52 -27.35 2.46 8.19
C THR A 52 -26.11 2.07 8.97
N LEU A 53 -26.23 1.62 10.23
CA LEU A 53 -25.07 1.15 11.01
C LEU A 53 -24.37 -0.04 10.36
N LEU A 54 -25.13 -1.00 9.83
CA LEU A 54 -24.58 -2.14 9.10
C LEU A 54 -23.92 -1.70 7.78
N ALA A 55 -24.55 -0.79 7.04
CA ALA A 55 -23.99 -0.24 5.81
C ALA A 55 -22.67 0.51 6.07
N MET A 56 -22.60 1.32 7.13
CA MET A 56 -21.38 2.07 7.49
C MET A 56 -20.17 1.16 7.75
N LYS A 57 -20.37 -0.01 8.38
CA LYS A 57 -19.29 -1.00 8.58
C LYS A 57 -18.78 -1.56 7.25
N LYS A 58 -19.71 -1.98 6.38
CA LYS A 58 -19.37 -2.52 5.05
C LYS A 58 -18.67 -1.50 4.16
N VAL A 59 -19.12 -0.24 4.17
CA VAL A 59 -18.49 0.84 3.37
C VAL A 59 -17.03 1.06 3.81
N LYS A 60 -16.74 1.04 5.12
CA LYS A 60 -15.37 1.16 5.63
C LYS A 60 -14.47 0.01 5.19
N GLU A 61 -14.97 -1.22 5.20
CA GLU A 61 -14.22 -2.39 4.72
C GLU A 61 -13.91 -2.30 3.22
N VAL A 62 -14.87 -1.86 2.42
CA VAL A 62 -14.70 -1.66 0.97
C VAL A 62 -13.67 -0.57 0.70
N GLN A 63 -13.75 0.55 1.42
CA GLN A 63 -12.78 1.65 1.31
C GLN A 63 -11.36 1.18 1.63
N ALA A 64 -11.15 0.50 2.77
CA ALA A 64 -9.83 -0.01 3.14
C ALA A 64 -9.27 -0.99 2.11
N LYS A 65 -10.10 -1.85 1.52
CA LYS A 65 -9.70 -2.76 0.44
C LYS A 65 -9.30 -2.01 -0.84
N ARG A 66 -10.04 -0.95 -1.22
CA ARG A 66 -9.74 -0.13 -2.40
C ARG A 66 -8.45 0.68 -2.22
N GLU A 67 -8.27 1.28 -1.04
CA GLU A 67 -7.05 2.01 -0.69
C GLU A 67 -5.80 1.13 -0.78
N LYS A 68 -5.87 -0.10 -0.23
CA LYS A 68 -4.78 -1.09 -0.35
C LYS A 68 -4.47 -1.44 -1.80
N ARG A 69 -5.48 -1.75 -2.61
CA ARG A 69 -5.31 -2.06 -4.04
C ARG A 69 -4.70 -0.89 -4.81
N PHE A 70 -5.13 0.33 -4.53
CA PHE A 70 -4.58 1.53 -5.15
C PHE A 70 -3.11 1.72 -4.78
N PHE A 71 -2.76 1.53 -3.50
CA PHE A 71 -1.37 1.57 -3.04
C PHE A 71 -0.52 0.51 -3.72
N GLU A 72 -0.95 -0.75 -3.75
CA GLU A 72 -0.26 -1.84 -4.45
C GLU A 72 -0.05 -1.50 -5.93
N ASN A 73 -1.09 -1.06 -6.63
CA ASN A 73 -1.00 -0.65 -8.03
C ASN A 73 -0.01 0.49 -8.26
N ARG A 74 0.00 1.48 -7.37
CA ARG A 74 0.94 2.60 -7.42
C ARG A 74 2.39 2.17 -7.18
N HIS A 75 2.62 1.17 -6.33
CA HIS A 75 3.97 0.73 -5.93
C HIS A 75 4.53 -0.45 -6.75
N LYS A 76 3.76 -1.06 -7.66
CA LYS A 76 4.22 -2.18 -8.54
C LYS A 76 5.47 -1.87 -9.35
N GLY A 77 5.66 -0.61 -9.79
CA GLY A 77 6.80 -0.21 -10.61
C GLY A 77 8.10 0.05 -9.83
N ALA A 78 8.05 0.16 -8.50
CA ALA A 78 9.21 0.53 -7.69
C ALA A 78 10.28 -0.57 -7.67
N LEU A 79 9.87 -1.83 -7.52
CA LEU A 79 10.79 -2.98 -7.44
C LEU A 79 11.63 -3.17 -8.70
N ALA A 80 11.08 -2.88 -9.88
CA ALA A 80 11.83 -2.96 -11.12
C ALA A 80 12.92 -1.89 -11.19
N LYS A 81 12.61 -0.66 -10.74
CA LYS A 81 13.56 0.45 -10.66
C LYS A 81 14.64 0.19 -9.63
N GLU A 82 14.27 -0.32 -8.46
CA GLU A 82 15.21 -0.69 -7.40
C GLU A 82 16.16 -1.79 -7.86
N LYS A 83 15.66 -2.87 -8.47
CA LYS A 83 16.51 -3.92 -9.05
C LYS A 83 17.45 -3.41 -10.14
N ALA A 84 17.01 -2.45 -10.95
CA ALA A 84 17.85 -1.84 -11.97
C ALA A 84 18.94 -0.96 -11.35
N ALA A 85 18.60 -0.17 -10.32
CA ALA A 85 19.55 0.64 -9.55
C ALA A 85 20.61 -0.22 -8.85
N ILE A 86 20.19 -1.26 -8.10
CA ILE A 86 21.10 -2.20 -7.43
C ILE A 86 22.02 -2.88 -8.46
N LYS A 87 21.51 -3.25 -9.63
CA LYS A 87 22.35 -3.84 -10.70
C LYS A 87 23.37 -2.85 -11.27
N ALA A 88 23.05 -1.56 -11.35
CA ALA A 88 24.00 -0.54 -11.76
C ALA A 88 25.06 -0.33 -10.66
N GLU A 89 24.63 -0.19 -9.40
CA GLU A 89 25.53 -0.05 -8.25
C GLU A 89 26.52 -1.21 -8.10
N ILE A 90 26.08 -2.47 -8.33
CA ILE A 90 26.96 -3.64 -8.30
C ILE A 90 27.99 -3.60 -9.43
N LYS A 91 27.63 -3.08 -10.62
CA LYS A 91 28.56 -2.96 -11.76
C LYS A 91 29.61 -1.89 -11.52
N ASP A 92 29.22 -0.79 -10.90
CA ASP A 92 30.13 0.32 -10.63
C ASP A 92 31.07 -0.01 -9.45
N ASN A 93 30.57 -0.75 -8.45
CA ASN A 93 31.28 -1.06 -7.21
C ASN A 93 31.76 -2.53 -7.12
N ILE A 94 32.13 -3.15 -8.24
CA ILE A 94 32.61 -4.55 -8.29
C ILE A 94 33.82 -4.76 -7.36
N GLU A 95 34.66 -3.74 -7.20
CA GLU A 95 35.91 -3.78 -6.42
C GLU A 95 35.69 -3.92 -4.91
N LEU A 96 34.52 -3.52 -4.38
CA LEU A 96 34.19 -3.67 -2.97
C LEU A 96 33.68 -5.08 -2.62
N LEU A 97 33.21 -5.84 -3.62
CA LEU A 97 32.61 -7.16 -3.46
C LEU A 97 33.59 -8.31 -3.69
N ALA A 98 34.62 -8.11 -4.53
CA ALA A 98 35.66 -9.09 -4.76
C ALA A 98 36.97 -8.63 -4.09
N PRO A 99 37.61 -9.43 -3.21
CA PRO A 99 38.98 -9.12 -2.82
C PRO A 99 39.83 -9.08 -4.09
N ALA A 100 40.74 -8.10 -4.18
CA ALA A 100 41.58 -7.78 -5.34
C ALA A 100 42.38 -8.95 -5.97
N ALA A 101 42.30 -10.16 -5.40
CA ALA A 101 42.96 -11.39 -5.82
C ALA A 101 42.10 -12.33 -6.73
N ALA A 102 40.83 -12.02 -7.03
CA ALA A 102 40.02 -12.86 -7.92
C ALA A 102 40.22 -12.47 -9.40
N VAL A 103 40.99 -13.30 -10.10
CA VAL A 103 41.67 -13.05 -11.38
C VAL A 103 40.78 -12.78 -12.61
N ASP A 104 39.46 -12.96 -12.59
CA ASP A 104 38.61 -12.62 -13.74
C ASP A 104 37.25 -12.06 -13.29
N ARG A 105 37.06 -10.74 -13.45
CA ARG A 105 35.82 -10.01 -13.09
C ARG A 105 34.58 -10.59 -13.77
N GLU A 106 34.67 -11.00 -15.04
CA GLU A 106 33.51 -11.50 -15.79
C GLU A 106 33.06 -12.91 -15.38
N LYS A 107 34.01 -13.81 -15.10
CA LYS A 107 33.73 -15.21 -14.74
C LYS A 107 33.14 -15.35 -13.33
N THR A 108 33.53 -14.46 -12.43
CA THR A 108 32.98 -14.42 -11.07
C THR A 108 31.55 -13.86 -11.07
N LEU A 109 31.26 -12.85 -11.88
CA LEU A 109 29.91 -12.28 -12.02
C LEU A 109 28.89 -13.28 -12.59
N THR A 110 29.25 -14.06 -13.61
CA THR A 110 28.37 -15.09 -14.17
C THR A 110 28.09 -16.20 -13.15
N ALA A 111 29.13 -16.73 -12.51
CA ALA A 111 29.00 -17.77 -11.49
C ALA A 111 28.17 -17.34 -10.26
N ILE A 112 28.29 -16.08 -9.82
CA ILE A 112 27.48 -15.53 -8.71
C ILE A 112 26.01 -15.37 -9.14
N SER A 113 25.77 -14.87 -10.36
CA SER A 113 24.42 -14.69 -10.89
C SER A 113 23.67 -16.02 -11.08
N ASP A 114 24.36 -17.08 -11.49
CA ASP A 114 23.77 -18.41 -11.69
C ASP A 114 23.52 -19.13 -10.36
N LYS A 115 24.42 -18.99 -9.38
CA LYS A 115 24.19 -19.46 -8.00
C LYS A 115 23.02 -18.73 -7.33
N ALA A 116 22.86 -17.42 -7.57
CA ALA A 116 21.72 -16.65 -7.04
C ALA A 116 20.39 -17.07 -7.69
N LYS A 117 20.37 -17.31 -9.01
CA LYS A 117 19.19 -17.81 -9.73
C LYS A 117 18.78 -19.21 -9.24
N GLN A 118 19.74 -20.12 -9.04
CA GLN A 118 19.47 -21.48 -8.53
C GLN A 118 18.89 -21.46 -7.11
N LYS A 119 19.38 -20.57 -6.23
CA LYS A 119 18.81 -20.39 -4.88
C LYS A 119 17.41 -19.77 -4.91
N ALA A 120 17.18 -18.81 -5.81
CA ALA A 120 15.86 -18.19 -5.97
C ALA A 120 14.82 -19.18 -6.54
N SER A 121 15.19 -20.03 -7.50
CA SER A 121 14.30 -21.06 -8.06
C SER A 121 13.98 -22.16 -7.03
N ALA A 122 14.96 -22.54 -6.20
CA ALA A 122 14.75 -23.50 -5.12
C ALA A 122 13.85 -22.94 -3.99
N ALA A 123 13.92 -21.64 -3.70
CA ALA A 123 13.03 -20.98 -2.75
C ALA A 123 11.59 -20.83 -3.31
N ALA A 124 11.47 -20.53 -4.61
CA ALA A 124 10.17 -20.43 -5.28
C ALA A 124 9.45 -21.79 -5.39
N SER A 125 10.17 -22.88 -5.66
CA SER A 125 9.58 -24.22 -5.63
C SER A 125 9.15 -24.64 -4.23
N LYS A 126 9.91 -24.25 -3.19
CA LYS A 126 9.58 -24.53 -1.79
C LYS A 126 8.37 -23.74 -1.29
N ALA A 127 8.24 -22.47 -1.70
CA ALA A 127 7.06 -21.64 -1.40
C ALA A 127 5.79 -22.12 -2.12
N ARG A 128 5.93 -22.61 -3.36
CA ARG A 128 4.81 -23.21 -4.11
C ARG A 128 4.32 -24.51 -3.49
N ALA A 129 5.22 -25.36 -3.01
CA ALA A 129 4.87 -26.59 -2.31
C ALA A 129 4.15 -26.37 -0.96
N LEU A 130 4.42 -25.26 -0.27
CA LEU A 130 3.75 -24.90 0.99
C LEU A 130 2.32 -24.37 0.78
N MET A 131 2.05 -23.71 -0.36
CA MET A 131 0.69 -23.27 -0.71
C MET A 131 -0.23 -24.42 -1.12
N GLU A 132 0.31 -25.55 -1.58
CA GLU A 132 -0.46 -26.73 -1.98
C GLU A 132 -0.82 -27.65 -0.80
N THR A 133 -0.30 -27.37 0.41
CA THR A 133 -0.56 -28.16 1.64
C THR A 133 -1.57 -27.52 2.60
N GLU A 134 -2.15 -26.36 2.27
CA GLU A 134 -3.07 -25.60 3.13
C GLU A 134 -4.56 -25.70 2.72
N ASP A 135 -4.91 -26.57 1.75
CA ASP A 135 -6.30 -26.92 1.37
C ASP A 135 -6.86 -28.10 2.20
#